data_AF-D3SUG8-F1
#
_entry.id   AF-D3SUG8-F1
#
_cell.length_a   1.000
_cell.length_b   1.000
_cell.length_c   1.000
_cell.angle_alpha   90.00
_cell.angle_beta   90.00
_cell.angle_gamma   90.00
#
_symmetry.space_group_name_H-M   'P 1'
#
loop_
_entity.id
_entity.type
_entity.pdbx_description
1 polymer ?
#
loop_
_entity_poly.entity_id
_entity_poly.type
_entity_poly.pdbx_seq_one_letter_code
_entity_poly.pdbx_strand_id
1 'polypeptide(L)'
;MTDEDDLIGHPLEKVPTREPDDTCNGRRKQKQDGQIVRDGEDRVLFGGYCQLTSGWGTEIDHGRCRKHGGGSTGPKTEEGKETSSQNALKHGAFCEHFTSSLTEGESEAFEDAYDHLGDPGDAQDVARAAASMCLLQFRRSGDERFLRRFEGLCDKFGIAPADELEVSGSVTLEDAFMRNLKQANGHEVDD
;
A
#
# COMPACT_ATOMS: atom_id res chain seq x y z
N MET A 1 -3.82 -10.86 39.06
CA MET A 1 -3.18 -9.75 38.33
C MET A 1 -1.77 -10.22 38.07
N THR A 2 -1.36 -10.40 36.81
CA THR A 2 0.00 -10.90 36.50
C THR A 2 1.01 -9.85 36.94
N ASP A 3 2.03 -10.28 37.67
CA ASP A 3 3.09 -9.37 38.10
C ASP A 3 3.85 -8.83 36.88
N GLU A 4 4.33 -7.59 36.94
CA GLU A 4 5.13 -7.01 35.86
C GLU A 4 6.43 -7.78 35.67
N ASP A 5 7.04 -8.20 36.76
CA ASP A 5 8.32 -8.92 36.76
C ASP A 5 8.22 -10.26 36.02
N ASP A 6 7.06 -10.93 36.10
CA ASP A 6 6.79 -12.17 35.38
C ASP A 6 6.68 -11.98 33.86
N LEU A 7 6.45 -10.74 33.39
CA LEU A 7 6.29 -10.41 31.97
C LEU A 7 7.61 -9.97 31.33
N ILE A 8 8.62 -9.60 32.13
CA ILE A 8 9.91 -9.15 31.62
C ILE A 8 10.59 -10.30 30.86
N GLY A 9 11.03 -10.01 29.63
CA GLY A 9 11.64 -11.02 28.76
C GLY A 9 10.63 -11.79 27.89
N HIS A 10 9.33 -11.53 27.99
CA HIS A 10 8.36 -12.04 27.02
C HIS A 10 8.36 -11.21 25.72
N PRO A 11 8.00 -11.83 24.58
CA PRO A 11 7.70 -11.09 23.36
C PRO A 11 6.59 -10.06 23.59
N LEU A 12 6.76 -8.84 23.06
CA LEU A 12 5.83 -7.72 23.27
C LEU A 12 4.37 -8.05 22.93
N GLU A 13 4.14 -8.85 21.90
CA GLU A 13 2.82 -9.31 21.44
C GLU A 13 2.08 -10.16 22.47
N LYS A 14 2.82 -10.87 23.34
CA LYS A 14 2.27 -11.72 24.40
C LYS A 14 2.04 -10.96 25.70
N VAL A 15 2.57 -9.75 25.81
CA VAL A 15 2.44 -8.90 27.00
C VAL A 15 1.16 -8.07 26.89
N PRO A 16 0.24 -8.18 27.88
CA PRO A 16 -1.03 -7.48 27.84
C PRO A 16 -0.84 -5.96 27.81
N THR A 17 -1.70 -5.27 27.06
CA THR A 17 -1.80 -3.82 27.12
C THR A 17 -2.50 -3.42 28.42
N ARG A 18 -1.93 -2.46 29.16
CA ARG A 18 -2.54 -1.87 30.36
C ARG A 18 -2.97 -0.44 30.05
N GLU A 19 -4.17 -0.05 30.43
CA GLU A 19 -4.62 1.34 30.31
C GLU A 19 -3.81 2.27 31.24
N PRO A 20 -3.64 3.54 30.88
CA PRO A 20 -3.05 4.52 31.78
C PRO A 20 -3.88 4.69 33.07
N ASP A 21 -3.20 4.84 34.19
CA ASP A 21 -3.77 5.24 35.48
C ASP A 21 -3.07 6.54 35.92
N ASP A 22 -2.58 6.62 37.15
CA ASP A 22 -1.68 7.69 37.60
C ASP A 22 -0.34 7.68 36.84
N THR A 23 -0.04 6.57 36.17
CA THR A 23 1.14 6.35 35.33
C THR A 23 0.76 6.03 33.89
N CYS A 24 1.73 6.22 32.99
CA CYS A 24 1.54 6.03 31.57
C CYS A 24 1.21 4.58 31.19
N ASN A 25 1.74 3.56 31.89
CA ASN A 25 1.54 2.13 31.61
C ASN A 25 1.87 1.66 30.17
N GLY A 26 2.60 2.46 29.38
CA GLY A 26 3.00 2.09 28.03
C GLY A 26 4.04 0.97 28.02
N ARG A 27 3.92 -0.03 27.13
CA ARG A 27 4.89 -1.13 27.05
C ARG A 27 6.26 -0.61 26.61
N ARG A 28 7.32 -0.94 27.35
CA ARG A 28 8.70 -0.55 27.03
C ARG A 28 9.53 -1.76 26.60
N LYS A 29 10.52 -1.47 25.76
CA LYS A 29 11.58 -2.40 25.33
C LYS A 29 12.83 -2.31 26.21
N GLN A 30 12.91 -1.26 27.01
CA GLN A 30 14.03 -0.95 27.88
C GLN A 30 13.60 -1.04 29.34
N LYS A 31 14.48 -1.59 30.17
CA LYS A 31 14.39 -1.50 31.62
C LYS A 31 14.60 -0.06 32.09
N GLN A 32 14.35 0.22 33.38
CA GLN A 32 14.55 1.55 33.96
C GLN A 32 16.01 2.04 33.91
N ASP A 33 16.97 1.12 33.88
CA ASP A 33 18.42 1.40 33.73
C ASP A 33 18.83 1.74 32.29
N GLY A 34 17.89 1.71 31.33
CA GLY A 34 18.13 1.98 29.91
C GLY A 34 18.56 0.76 29.10
N GLN A 35 18.74 -0.41 29.71
CA GLN A 35 19.13 -1.63 29.00
C GLN A 35 17.96 -2.17 28.18
N ILE A 36 18.18 -2.41 26.88
CA ILE A 36 17.22 -3.08 26.00
C ILE A 36 17.23 -4.58 26.35
N VAL A 37 16.05 -5.14 26.60
CA VAL A 37 15.90 -6.58 26.86
C VAL A 37 15.84 -7.31 25.51
N ARG A 38 16.71 -8.29 25.32
CA ARG A 38 16.78 -9.11 24.10
C ARG A 38 16.89 -10.59 24.41
N ASP A 39 16.44 -11.44 23.49
CA ASP A 39 16.66 -12.90 23.56
C ASP A 39 18.00 -13.31 22.93
N GLY A 40 18.28 -14.62 22.91
CA GLY A 40 19.48 -15.21 22.29
C GLY A 40 19.54 -15.06 20.76
N GLU A 41 18.47 -14.61 20.12
CA GLU A 41 18.38 -14.34 18.68
C GLU A 41 18.32 -12.82 18.38
N ASP A 42 18.70 -11.99 19.36
CA ASP A 42 18.73 -10.52 19.29
C ASP A 42 17.34 -9.85 19.13
N ARG A 43 16.24 -10.58 19.32
CA ARG A 43 14.88 -10.04 19.24
C ARG A 43 14.57 -9.21 20.47
N VAL A 44 13.89 -8.08 20.28
CA VAL A 44 13.57 -7.16 21.38
C VAL A 44 12.37 -7.66 22.19
N LEU A 45 12.58 -7.78 23.49
CA LEU A 45 11.61 -8.27 24.46
C LEU A 45 11.02 -7.14 25.29
N PHE A 46 9.99 -7.45 26.06
CA PHE A 46 9.40 -6.52 27.01
C PHE A 46 10.35 -6.26 28.19
N GLY A 47 10.55 -4.98 28.50
CA GLY A 47 11.42 -4.49 29.58
C GLY A 47 10.68 -3.78 30.72
N GLY A 48 9.34 -3.79 30.71
CA GLY A 48 8.51 -3.19 31.76
C GLY A 48 7.50 -2.14 31.24
N TYR A 49 6.60 -1.70 32.11
CA TYR A 49 5.62 -0.65 31.82
C TYR A 49 6.17 0.73 32.14
N CYS A 50 5.74 1.75 31.40
CA CYS A 50 6.18 3.13 31.57
C CYS A 50 5.63 3.72 32.87
N GLN A 51 6.54 4.06 33.79
CA GLN A 51 6.23 4.62 35.10
C GLN A 51 6.24 6.17 35.12
N LEU A 52 6.32 6.82 33.96
CA LEU A 52 6.14 8.28 33.88
C LEU A 52 4.69 8.61 34.26
N THR A 53 4.50 9.77 34.91
CA THR A 53 3.17 10.28 35.24
C THR A 53 2.25 10.28 34.00
N SER A 54 0.98 9.97 34.23
CA SER A 54 -0.08 10.10 33.22
C SER A 54 -0.02 11.49 32.56
N GLY A 55 -0.18 11.56 31.23
CA GLY A 55 -0.09 12.83 30.49
C GLY A 55 1.29 13.50 30.43
N TRP A 56 2.35 12.90 30.99
CA TRP A 56 3.66 13.55 31.06
C TRP A 56 4.17 14.00 29.69
N GLY A 57 4.51 15.29 29.60
CA GLY A 57 5.01 15.92 28.38
C GLY A 57 3.93 16.18 27.32
N THR A 58 2.65 16.12 27.67
CA THR A 58 1.52 16.45 26.79
C THR A 58 0.74 17.64 27.34
N GLU A 59 -0.23 18.16 26.58
CA GLU A 59 -1.14 19.22 27.02
C GLU A 59 -2.30 18.70 27.89
N ILE A 60 -2.42 17.38 28.04
CA ILE A 60 -3.40 16.71 28.90
C ILE A 60 -2.71 16.18 30.16
N ASP A 61 -3.42 16.18 31.28
CA ASP A 61 -2.93 15.74 32.59
C ASP A 61 -3.18 14.25 32.89
N HIS A 62 -3.81 13.54 31.95
CA HIS A 62 -4.15 12.12 32.05
C HIS A 62 -3.87 11.41 30.73
N GLY A 63 -3.71 10.08 30.78
CA GLY A 63 -3.49 9.23 29.60
C GLY A 63 -2.01 8.91 29.35
N ARG A 64 -1.67 8.49 28.13
CA ARG A 64 -0.28 8.12 27.82
C ARG A 64 0.61 9.36 27.87
N CYS A 65 1.89 9.18 28.20
CA CYS A 65 2.88 10.24 28.08
C CYS A 65 3.24 10.53 26.61
N ARG A 66 3.92 11.64 26.35
CA ARG A 66 4.38 12.04 24.99
C ARG A 66 5.17 10.96 24.26
N LYS A 67 5.90 10.12 24.99
CA LYS A 67 6.71 9.02 24.41
C LYS A 67 5.88 7.80 23.98
N HIS A 68 4.62 7.72 24.41
CA HIS A 68 3.73 6.58 24.14
C HIS A 68 2.40 7.04 23.52
N GLY A 69 2.46 8.06 22.65
CA GLY A 69 1.31 8.53 21.86
C GLY A 69 0.51 9.68 22.48
N GLY A 70 0.74 10.00 23.76
CA GLY A 70 -0.01 11.07 24.42
C GLY A 70 -1.52 10.81 24.47
N GLY A 71 -2.32 11.83 24.15
CA GLY A 71 -3.77 11.69 23.96
C GLY A 71 -4.17 11.00 22.64
N SER A 72 -3.23 10.78 21.72
CA SER A 72 -3.50 10.11 20.46
C SER A 72 -3.18 8.62 20.56
N THR A 73 -4.17 7.76 20.37
CA THR A 73 -3.98 6.30 20.28
C THR A 73 -3.82 5.83 18.83
N GLY A 74 -3.66 6.76 17.89
CA GLY A 74 -3.77 6.52 16.47
C GLY A 74 -5.22 6.19 16.05
N PRO A 75 -5.48 6.13 14.74
CA PRO A 75 -6.77 5.71 14.23
C PRO A 75 -7.06 4.24 14.60
N LYS A 76 -8.24 3.99 15.18
CA LYS A 76 -8.67 2.65 15.58
C LYS A 76 -9.45 1.89 14.50
N THR A 77 -9.90 2.60 13.47
CA THR A 77 -10.62 2.04 12.31
C THR A 77 -9.63 1.65 11.22
N GLU A 78 -9.99 0.68 10.37
CA GLU A 78 -9.16 0.29 9.22
C GLU A 78 -8.96 1.46 8.23
N GLU A 79 -10.03 2.18 7.90
CA GLU A 79 -9.99 3.40 7.07
C GLU A 79 -9.03 4.46 7.64
N GLY A 80 -9.04 4.64 8.97
CA GLY A 80 -8.14 5.59 9.61
C GLY A 80 -6.68 5.13 9.58
N LYS A 81 -6.42 3.82 9.71
CA LYS A 81 -5.06 3.27 9.59
C LYS A 81 -4.52 3.42 8.18
N GLU A 82 -5.37 3.18 7.18
CA GLU A 82 -5.05 3.37 5.76
C GLU A 82 -4.74 4.84 5.46
N THR A 83 -5.58 5.76 5.92
CA THR A 83 -5.28 7.20 5.81
C THR A 83 -3.96 7.57 6.52
N SER A 84 -3.69 6.96 7.68
CA SER A 84 -2.45 7.23 8.43
C SER A 84 -1.21 6.63 7.78
N SER A 85 -1.31 5.52 7.04
CA SER A 85 -0.16 4.91 6.36
C SER A 85 0.27 5.75 5.15
N GLN A 86 -0.67 6.45 4.52
CA GLN A 86 -0.44 7.39 3.42
C GLN A 86 0.38 8.63 3.84
N ASN A 87 0.52 8.93 5.13
CA ASN A 87 1.34 10.05 5.61
C ASN A 87 2.82 9.95 5.19
N ALA A 88 3.36 8.74 5.08
CA ALA A 88 4.74 8.55 4.61
C ALA A 88 4.89 8.88 3.12
N LEU A 89 3.83 8.70 2.33
CA LEU A 89 3.79 9.08 0.92
C LEU A 89 3.62 10.59 0.76
N LYS A 90 2.78 11.23 1.60
CA LYS A 90 2.49 12.67 1.52
C LYS A 90 3.55 13.57 2.16
N HIS A 91 4.29 13.06 3.14
CA HIS A 91 5.23 13.86 3.94
C HIS A 91 6.60 13.20 4.17
N GLY A 92 6.85 12.01 3.62
CA GLY A 92 8.13 11.32 3.74
C GLY A 92 9.15 11.72 2.67
N ALA A 93 10.36 11.17 2.80
CA ALA A 93 11.49 11.42 1.88
C ALA A 93 11.18 11.08 0.41
N PHE A 94 10.20 10.20 0.16
CA PHE A 94 9.73 9.91 -1.19
C PHE A 94 9.03 11.12 -1.82
N CYS A 95 8.21 11.84 -1.04
CA CYS A 95 7.49 13.03 -1.48
C CYS A 95 8.45 14.20 -1.78
N GLU A 96 9.43 14.44 -0.89
CA GLU A 96 10.39 15.54 -1.05
C GLU A 96 11.21 15.43 -2.35
N HIS A 97 11.49 14.22 -2.83
CA HIS A 97 12.37 14.01 -3.97
C HIS A 97 11.67 13.62 -5.28
N PHE A 98 10.53 12.91 -5.24
CA PHE A 98 9.90 12.38 -6.45
C PHE A 98 8.66 13.12 -6.89
N THR A 99 7.86 13.67 -5.97
CA THR A 99 6.59 14.32 -6.30
C THR A 99 6.61 15.83 -6.11
N SER A 100 7.65 16.38 -5.48
CA SER A 100 7.77 17.83 -5.21
C SER A 100 7.82 18.72 -6.45
N SER A 101 8.18 18.17 -7.62
CA SER A 101 8.15 18.88 -8.90
C SER A 101 6.85 18.70 -9.69
N LEU A 102 5.94 17.85 -9.22
CA LEU A 102 4.67 17.61 -9.89
C LEU A 102 3.74 18.80 -9.66
N THR A 103 2.94 19.12 -10.67
CA THR A 103 1.79 20.00 -10.50
C THR A 103 0.73 19.33 -9.63
N GLU A 104 -0.24 20.10 -9.15
CA GLU A 104 -1.34 19.57 -8.32
C GLU A 104 -2.12 18.46 -9.04
N GLY A 105 -2.45 18.66 -10.32
CA GLY A 105 -3.13 17.63 -11.12
C GLY A 105 -2.27 16.41 -11.44
N GLU A 106 -0.95 16.55 -11.57
CA GLU A 106 -0.05 15.41 -11.74
C GLU A 106 0.13 14.63 -10.43
N SER A 107 0.08 15.31 -9.29
CA SER A 107 0.14 14.68 -7.97
C SER A 107 -1.13 13.87 -7.72
N GLU A 108 -2.30 14.43 -8.04
CA GLU A 108 -3.59 13.72 -7.95
C GLU A 108 -3.61 12.48 -8.86
N ALA A 109 -3.19 12.62 -10.12
CA ALA A 109 -3.10 11.49 -11.04
C ALA A 109 -2.09 10.41 -10.58
N PHE A 110 -1.01 10.81 -9.91
CA PHE A 110 -0.04 9.88 -9.33
C PHE A 110 -0.62 9.10 -8.15
N GLU A 111 -1.32 9.77 -7.22
CA GLU A 111 -1.99 9.13 -6.09
C GLU A 111 -3.05 8.13 -6.57
N ASP A 112 -3.90 8.54 -7.53
CA ASP A 112 -4.95 7.70 -8.12
C ASP A 112 -4.35 6.45 -8.79
N ALA A 113 -3.29 6.63 -9.59
CA ALA A 113 -2.59 5.50 -10.21
C ALA A 113 -1.91 4.58 -9.19
N TYR A 114 -1.38 5.13 -8.10
CA TYR A 114 -0.73 4.34 -7.05
C TYR A 114 -1.74 3.46 -6.30
N ASP A 115 -2.88 4.03 -5.92
CA ASP A 115 -3.93 3.29 -5.21
C ASP A 115 -4.49 2.16 -6.08
N HIS A 116 -4.77 2.43 -7.36
CA HIS A 116 -5.20 1.39 -8.32
C HIS A 116 -4.14 0.31 -8.56
N LEU A 117 -2.84 0.61 -8.45
CA LEU A 117 -1.79 -0.40 -8.56
C LEU A 117 -1.65 -1.28 -7.30
N GLY A 118 -2.23 -0.87 -6.18
CA GLY A 118 -2.27 -1.64 -4.93
C GLY A 118 -3.23 -2.82 -4.96
N ASP A 119 -4.31 -2.72 -5.74
CA ASP A 119 -5.28 -3.79 -5.94
C ASP A 119 -4.95 -4.63 -7.20
N PRO A 120 -4.88 -5.97 -7.11
CA PRO A 120 -4.56 -6.82 -8.26
C PRO A 120 -5.51 -6.71 -9.46
N GLY A 121 -6.80 -6.42 -9.22
CA GLY A 121 -7.80 -6.24 -10.27
C GLY A 121 -7.60 -4.92 -11.00
N ASP A 122 -7.49 -3.84 -10.24
CA ASP A 122 -7.30 -2.49 -10.78
C ASP A 122 -5.94 -2.34 -11.49
N ALA A 123 -4.90 -3.00 -10.98
CA ALA A 123 -3.58 -3.02 -11.62
C ALA A 123 -3.62 -3.56 -13.06
N GLN A 124 -4.55 -4.48 -13.35
CA GLN A 124 -4.72 -5.02 -14.70
C GLN A 124 -5.36 -4.01 -15.64
N ASP A 125 -6.28 -3.18 -15.15
CA ASP A 125 -6.89 -2.10 -15.93
C ASP A 125 -5.90 -0.96 -16.19
N VAL A 126 -5.07 -0.60 -15.20
CA VAL A 126 -3.95 0.33 -15.40
C VAL A 126 -2.98 -0.20 -16.46
N ALA A 127 -2.66 -1.51 -16.43
CA ALA A 127 -1.79 -2.11 -17.43
C ALA A 127 -2.41 -2.08 -18.85
N ARG A 128 -3.72 -2.32 -18.99
CA ARG A 128 -4.47 -2.20 -20.25
C ARG A 128 -4.46 -0.77 -20.79
N ALA A 129 -4.66 0.22 -19.93
CA ALA A 129 -4.59 1.63 -20.30
C ALA A 129 -3.19 2.01 -20.78
N ALA A 130 -2.14 1.62 -20.04
CA ALA A 130 -0.75 1.87 -20.39
C ALA A 130 -0.34 1.20 -21.72
N ALA A 131 -0.78 -0.04 -21.95
CA ALA A 131 -0.57 -0.74 -23.21
C ALA A 131 -1.24 0.01 -24.37
N SER A 132 -2.49 0.44 -24.20
CA SER A 132 -3.23 1.22 -25.20
C SER A 132 -2.52 2.55 -25.54
N MET A 133 -1.99 3.25 -24.54
CA MET A 133 -1.20 4.47 -24.75
C MET A 133 0.09 4.19 -25.53
N CYS A 134 0.80 3.10 -25.24
CA CYS A 134 1.99 2.71 -25.99
C CYS A 134 1.66 2.48 -27.48
N LEU A 135 0.56 1.77 -27.77
CA LEU A 135 0.12 1.55 -29.15
C LEU A 135 -0.22 2.86 -29.87
N LEU A 136 -0.92 3.78 -29.20
CA LEU A 136 -1.23 5.10 -29.75
C LEU A 136 0.04 5.92 -30.04
N GLN A 137 1.03 5.88 -29.15
CA GLN A 137 2.29 6.60 -29.33
C GLN A 137 3.13 6.00 -30.46
N PHE A 138 3.17 4.68 -30.60
CA PHE A 138 3.78 4.02 -31.76
C PHE A 138 3.10 4.49 -33.06
N ARG A 139 1.76 4.47 -33.11
CA ARG A 139 1.01 4.92 -34.30
C ARG A 139 1.30 6.37 -34.68
N ARG A 140 1.52 7.24 -33.69
CA ARG A 140 1.82 8.67 -33.92
C ARG A 140 3.26 8.92 -34.33
N SER A 141 4.22 8.23 -33.72
CA SER A 141 5.65 8.55 -33.84
C SER A 141 6.40 7.62 -34.79
N GLY A 142 5.92 6.39 -35.01
CA GLY A 142 6.66 5.31 -35.66
C GLY A 142 7.80 4.73 -34.82
N ASP A 143 7.95 5.12 -33.54
CA ASP A 143 9.05 4.66 -32.70
C ASP A 143 8.77 3.26 -32.11
N GLU A 144 9.52 2.27 -32.59
CA GLU A 144 9.40 0.86 -32.19
C GLU A 144 9.57 0.61 -30.68
N ARG A 145 10.20 1.52 -29.93
CA ARG A 145 10.35 1.36 -28.48
C ARG A 145 8.99 1.27 -27.79
N PHE A 146 7.99 2.00 -28.29
CA PHE A 146 6.62 1.92 -27.77
C PHE A 146 5.95 0.59 -28.13
N LEU A 147 6.21 0.05 -29.33
CA LEU A 147 5.68 -1.25 -29.73
C LEU A 147 6.25 -2.38 -28.86
N ARG A 148 7.57 -2.39 -28.63
CA ARG A 148 8.21 -3.37 -27.73
C ARG A 148 7.71 -3.24 -26.29
N ARG A 149 7.43 -2.01 -25.84
CA ARG A 149 6.87 -1.79 -24.50
C ARG A 149 5.42 -2.29 -24.41
N PHE A 150 4.62 -2.08 -25.45
CA PHE A 150 3.27 -2.63 -25.57
C PHE A 150 3.27 -4.15 -25.49
N GLU A 151 4.08 -4.83 -26.31
CA GLU A 151 4.24 -6.29 -26.27
C GLU A 151 4.62 -6.79 -24.88
N GLY A 152 5.62 -6.17 -24.26
CA GLY A 152 6.04 -6.53 -22.90
C GLY A 152 4.99 -6.30 -21.82
N LEU A 153 4.09 -5.32 -21.98
CA LEU A 153 2.94 -5.14 -21.09
C LEU A 153 1.89 -6.23 -21.33
N CYS A 154 1.59 -6.54 -22.59
CA CYS A 154 0.64 -7.57 -22.95
C CYS A 154 1.04 -8.95 -22.42
N ASP A 155 2.30 -9.32 -22.58
CA ASP A 155 2.83 -10.60 -22.09
C ASP A 155 2.83 -10.67 -20.56
N LYS A 156 3.34 -9.62 -19.91
CA LYS A 156 3.52 -9.62 -18.45
C LYS A 156 2.18 -9.66 -17.70
N PHE A 157 1.17 -8.99 -18.22
CA PHE A 157 -0.14 -8.89 -17.59
C PHE A 157 -1.21 -9.78 -18.24
N GLY A 158 -0.83 -10.63 -19.20
CA GLY A 158 -1.76 -11.50 -19.92
C GLY A 158 -2.92 -10.73 -20.57
N ILE A 159 -2.64 -9.54 -21.10
CA ILE A 159 -3.68 -8.66 -21.66
C ILE A 159 -4.16 -9.19 -23.01
N ALA A 160 -3.23 -9.69 -23.82
CA ALA A 160 -3.58 -10.42 -25.02
C ALA A 160 -4.08 -11.81 -24.61
N PRO A 161 -5.20 -12.30 -25.19
CA PRO A 161 -5.62 -13.67 -24.96
C PRO A 161 -4.47 -14.60 -25.35
N ALA A 162 -4.12 -15.53 -24.47
CA ALA A 162 -3.17 -16.58 -24.80
C ALA A 162 -3.66 -17.30 -26.05
N ASP A 163 -2.74 -17.62 -26.96
CA ASP A 163 -2.99 -18.44 -28.14
C ASP A 163 -3.40 -19.87 -27.74
N GLU A 164 -4.62 -20.03 -27.23
CA GLU A 164 -5.42 -21.23 -27.40
C GLU A 164 -6.68 -20.85 -28.20
N LEU A 165 -6.46 -20.24 -29.36
CA LEU A 165 -7.38 -20.48 -30.47
C LEU A 165 -7.01 -21.84 -31.02
N GLU A 166 -7.83 -22.86 -30.75
CA GLU A 166 -7.86 -24.06 -31.59
C GLU A 166 -8.13 -23.62 -33.03
N VAL A 167 -7.06 -23.50 -33.82
CA VAL A 167 -7.14 -23.27 -35.25
C VAL A 167 -7.67 -24.56 -35.88
N SER A 168 -8.99 -24.74 -35.84
CA SER A 168 -9.67 -25.59 -36.81
C SER A 168 -9.39 -24.99 -38.19
N GLY A 169 -8.53 -25.67 -38.96
CA GLY A 169 -7.73 -25.09 -40.04
C GLY A 169 -8.48 -24.63 -41.28
N SER A 170 -9.15 -23.47 -41.21
CA SER A 170 -9.63 -22.79 -42.43
C SER A 170 -9.86 -21.28 -42.34
N VAL A 171 -9.52 -20.62 -41.23
CA VAL A 171 -9.84 -19.19 -41.06
C VAL A 171 -8.58 -18.41 -40.68
N THR A 172 -8.24 -17.38 -41.46
CA THR A 172 -7.06 -16.55 -41.22
C THR A 172 -7.29 -15.60 -40.05
N LEU A 173 -6.21 -15.11 -39.42
CA LEU A 173 -6.28 -14.15 -38.31
C LEU A 173 -7.05 -12.87 -38.70
N GLU A 174 -6.93 -12.45 -39.95
CA GLU A 174 -7.64 -11.30 -40.52
C GLU A 174 -9.15 -11.54 -40.57
N ASP A 175 -9.59 -12.76 -40.92
CA ASP A 175 -11.00 -13.13 -40.94
C ASP A 175 -11.60 -13.13 -39.52
N ALA A 176 -10.84 -13.61 -38.52
CA ALA A 176 -11.29 -13.63 -37.12
C ALA A 176 -11.42 -12.21 -36.55
N PHE A 177 -10.44 -11.34 -36.82
CA PHE A 177 -10.46 -9.95 -36.38
C PHE A 177 -11.61 -9.15 -37.03
N MET A 178 -11.81 -9.32 -38.34
CA MET A 178 -12.89 -8.66 -39.07
C MET A 178 -14.29 -9.15 -38.66
N ARG A 179 -14.41 -10.40 -38.17
CA ARG A 179 -15.67 -10.94 -37.65
C ARG A 179 -16.07 -10.30 -36.33
N ASN A 180 -15.12 -10.12 -35.41
CA ASN A 180 -15.35 -9.45 -34.13
C ASN A 180 -15.71 -7.98 -34.31
N LEU A 181 -15.06 -7.28 -35.24
CA LEU A 181 -15.38 -5.89 -35.59
C LEU A 181 -16.78 -5.73 -36.18
N LYS A 182 -17.26 -6.71 -36.96
CA LYS A 182 -18.63 -6.71 -37.48
C LYS A 182 -19.66 -7.00 -36.39
N GLN A 183 -19.35 -7.87 -35.43
CA GLN A 183 -20.22 -8.15 -34.28
C GLN A 183 -20.33 -6.94 -33.34
N ALA A 184 -19.23 -6.25 -33.06
CA ALA A 184 -19.23 -5.07 -32.19
C ALA A 184 -19.99 -3.87 -32.78
N ASN A 185 -20.06 -3.77 -34.11
CA ASN A 185 -20.79 -2.70 -34.82
C ASN A 185 -22.20 -3.12 -35.27
N GLY A 186 -22.64 -4.34 -34.94
CA GLY A 186 -23.90 -4.93 -35.41
C GLY A 186 -25.03 -4.87 -34.39
N HIS A 187 -24.95 -4.03 -33.35
CA HIS A 187 -26.12 -3.77 -32.52
C HIS A 187 -27.07 -2.86 -33.31
N GLU A 188 -28.07 -3.50 -33.91
CA GLU A 188 -29.24 -2.87 -34.51
C GLU A 188 -29.86 -1.91 -33.49
N VAL A 189 -30.06 -0.67 -33.94
CA VAL A 189 -30.99 0.27 -33.33
C VAL A 189 -32.37 -0.29 -33.66
N ASP A 190 -32.98 -0.98 -32.70
CA ASP A 190 -34.40 -1.32 -32.76
C ASP A 190 -35.21 -0.01 -32.71
N ASP A 191 -35.96 0.25 -33.79
CA ASP A 191 -37.04 1.26 -33.87
C ASP A 191 -38.24 0.86 -32.99
#